data_AF-A0A1H0K521-F1
#
_entry.id   AF-A0A1H0K521-F1
#
_cell.length_a   1.000
_cell.length_b   1.000
_cell.length_c   1.000
_cell.angle_alpha   90.00
_cell.angle_beta   90.00
_cell.angle_gamma   90.00
#
_symmetry.space_group_name_H-M   'P 1'
#
loop_
_entity.id
_entity.type
_entity.pdbx_description
1 polymer ?
#
loop_
_entity_poly.entity_id
_entity_poly.type
_entity_poly.pdbx_seq_one_letter_code
_entity_poly.pdbx_strand_id
1 'polypeptide(L)'
;MCRLLAYSGSPIFLEDLLIHPAGSLVSQSMAAREARTVVNGDGCGLGWYAERPEPGLYRGILPAWSDRNLVSLCRQIRSGLFLAHVRAATSGEVSTGNCHPFAHGRQLFMHNGQIGDYPRLRREVEAMIPDALYGERRGTCDSEAIFLAALGRGSEIDPAGAYAATLRDILALNGGPDEALRFAAVHSDGERLFAFRWASDGQPPSLYAKLDGSSVLVASEPCGCDPSGWQPIPPGSVLEVADGEARLRRFDPLGAHAQPSAAPRVSALRDTVATAAATRNAA
;
A
#
# COMPACT_ATOMS: atom_id res chain seq x y z
N MET A 1 -5.58 -9.23 8.46
CA MET A 1 -4.68 -8.35 7.67
C MET A 1 -5.54 -7.63 6.66
N CYS A 2 -5.45 -6.30 6.64
CA CYS A 2 -6.26 -5.40 5.83
C CYS A 2 -6.15 -5.68 4.32
N ARG A 3 -7.09 -5.15 3.52
CA ARG A 3 -7.04 -5.19 2.05
C ARG A 3 -6.94 -3.77 1.49
N LEU A 4 -6.16 -3.62 0.43
CA LEU A 4 -5.96 -2.33 -0.24
C LEU A 4 -6.13 -2.46 -1.75
N LEU A 5 -6.53 -1.36 -2.38
CA LEU A 5 -6.61 -1.19 -3.83
C LEU A 5 -6.15 0.23 -4.20
N ALA A 6 -5.33 0.36 -5.23
CA ALA A 6 -4.96 1.63 -5.82
C ALA A 6 -5.13 1.56 -7.34
N TYR A 7 -5.47 2.70 -7.92
CA TYR A 7 -5.65 2.89 -9.35
C TYR A 7 -4.85 4.10 -9.81
N SER A 8 -4.23 3.99 -10.99
CA SER A 8 -3.59 5.09 -11.70
C SER A 8 -3.85 4.92 -13.20
N GLY A 9 -4.54 5.87 -13.84
CA GLY A 9 -4.89 5.79 -15.25
C GLY A 9 -5.91 6.84 -15.69
N SER A 10 -6.65 6.53 -16.75
CA SER A 10 -7.73 7.40 -17.23
C SER A 10 -8.84 7.51 -16.17
N PRO A 11 -9.44 8.69 -15.94
CA PRO A 11 -10.44 8.83 -14.90
C PRO A 11 -11.65 7.90 -15.07
N ILE A 12 -11.91 7.08 -14.06
CA ILE A 12 -13.06 6.16 -13.96
C ILE A 12 -13.90 6.51 -12.73
N PHE A 13 -15.15 6.04 -12.69
CA PHE A 13 -15.92 6.10 -11.46
C PHE A 13 -15.36 5.09 -10.46
N LEU A 14 -15.29 5.49 -9.19
CA LEU A 14 -14.71 4.63 -8.17
C LEU A 14 -15.51 3.33 -7.96
N GLU A 15 -16.84 3.38 -8.17
CA GLU A 15 -17.70 2.20 -8.04
C GLU A 15 -17.35 1.07 -9.00
N ASP A 16 -16.76 1.39 -10.16
CA ASP A 16 -16.36 0.42 -11.19
C ASP A 16 -15.24 -0.51 -10.72
N LEU A 17 -14.48 -0.11 -9.68
CA LEU A 17 -13.47 -0.97 -9.03
C LEU A 17 -13.84 -1.37 -7.61
N LEU A 18 -14.47 -0.47 -6.86
CA LEU A 18 -14.64 -0.64 -5.41
C LEU A 18 -15.93 -1.38 -5.03
N ILE A 19 -16.97 -1.33 -5.87
CA ILE A 19 -18.30 -1.86 -5.55
C ILE A 19 -18.67 -3.01 -6.49
N HIS A 20 -18.79 -2.73 -7.79
CA HIS A 20 -19.41 -3.65 -8.75
C HIS A 20 -18.63 -4.93 -9.07
N PRO A 21 -17.30 -4.93 -9.16
CA PRO A 21 -16.58 -6.12 -9.59
C PRO A 21 -16.78 -7.33 -8.67
N ALA A 22 -16.78 -8.52 -9.26
CA ALA A 22 -16.58 -9.74 -8.49
C ALA A 22 -15.25 -9.65 -7.72
N GLY A 23 -15.27 -9.91 -6.41
CA GLY A 23 -14.10 -9.73 -5.56
C GLY A 23 -13.64 -8.26 -5.42
N SER A 24 -14.54 -7.28 -5.61
CA SER A 24 -14.29 -5.86 -5.31
C SER A 24 -13.79 -5.64 -3.88
N LEU A 25 -13.24 -4.47 -3.59
CA LEU A 25 -12.74 -4.17 -2.24
C LEU A 25 -13.85 -4.30 -1.17
N VAL A 26 -15.08 -3.88 -1.50
CA VAL A 26 -16.25 -4.11 -0.63
C VAL A 26 -16.54 -5.61 -0.48
N SER A 27 -16.48 -6.41 -1.56
CA SER A 27 -16.62 -7.86 -1.46
C SER A 27 -15.53 -8.49 -0.57
N GLN A 28 -14.27 -8.06 -0.73
CA GLN A 28 -13.13 -8.53 0.07
C GLN A 28 -13.25 -8.13 1.54
N SER A 29 -13.95 -7.03 1.84
CA SER A 29 -14.21 -6.67 3.24
C SER A 29 -15.11 -7.69 3.96
N MET A 30 -15.97 -8.41 3.24
CA MET A 30 -16.80 -9.48 3.80
C MET A 30 -16.18 -10.88 3.67
N ALA A 31 -15.38 -11.12 2.63
CA ALA A 31 -14.85 -12.44 2.30
C ALA A 31 -13.48 -12.38 1.59
N ALA A 32 -12.45 -11.92 2.30
CA ALA A 32 -11.08 -11.91 1.80
C ALA A 32 -10.54 -13.35 1.66
N ARG A 33 -9.86 -13.64 0.54
CA ARG A 33 -9.40 -15.00 0.19
C ARG A 33 -7.94 -15.23 0.53
N GLU A 34 -7.13 -14.18 0.56
CA GLU A 34 -5.69 -14.24 0.88
C GLU A 34 -5.30 -13.46 2.15
N ALA A 35 -6.28 -12.91 2.86
CA ALA A 35 -6.05 -12.28 4.15
C ALA A 35 -6.00 -13.32 5.28
N ARG A 36 -5.24 -13.01 6.34
CA ARG A 36 -5.27 -13.78 7.61
C ARG A 36 -6.65 -13.78 8.28
N THR A 37 -7.50 -12.80 7.96
CA THR A 37 -8.84 -12.62 8.51
C THR A 37 -9.82 -12.58 7.35
N VAL A 38 -10.86 -13.43 7.39
CA VAL A 38 -11.87 -13.52 6.32
C VAL A 38 -12.67 -12.23 6.19
N VAL A 39 -12.90 -11.52 7.29
CA VAL A 39 -13.66 -10.26 7.35
C VAL A 39 -12.71 -9.10 7.70
N ASN A 40 -12.88 -7.97 7.02
CA ASN A 40 -12.21 -6.69 7.28
C ASN A 40 -13.28 -5.63 7.55
N GLY A 41 -13.84 -5.64 8.76
CA GLY A 41 -14.99 -4.81 9.15
C GLY A 41 -14.63 -3.60 10.02
N ASP A 42 -13.36 -3.38 10.33
CA ASP A 42 -12.92 -2.44 11.37
C ASP A 42 -12.60 -1.03 10.83
N GLY A 43 -13.22 -0.70 9.70
CA GLY A 43 -13.11 0.59 9.04
C GLY A 43 -12.80 0.50 7.56
N CYS A 44 -13.04 1.61 6.88
CA CYS A 44 -12.77 1.80 5.47
C CYS A 44 -12.24 3.22 5.22
N GLY A 45 -11.58 3.40 4.09
CA GLY A 45 -11.22 4.73 3.64
C GLY A 45 -10.85 4.79 2.18
N LEU A 46 -10.89 6.01 1.68
CA LEU A 46 -10.73 6.37 0.29
C LEU A 46 -9.99 7.72 0.23
N GLY A 47 -8.92 7.77 -0.54
CA GLY A 47 -8.24 9.00 -0.94
C GLY A 47 -8.22 9.10 -2.45
N TRP A 48 -8.52 10.26 -3.03
CA TRP A 48 -8.58 10.44 -4.48
C TRP A 48 -8.05 11.80 -4.91
N TYR A 49 -7.41 11.86 -6.07
CA TYR A 49 -7.03 13.12 -6.70
C TYR A 49 -8.06 13.53 -7.75
N ALA A 50 -8.35 14.83 -7.82
CA ALA A 50 -9.32 15.39 -8.75
C ALA A 50 -8.80 16.75 -9.24
N GLU A 51 -9.60 17.81 -9.10
CA GLU A 51 -9.23 19.15 -9.58
C GLU A 51 -8.22 19.88 -8.68
N ARG A 52 -8.00 19.40 -7.45
CA ARG A 52 -7.07 19.99 -6.48
C ARG A 52 -5.77 19.18 -6.40
N PRO A 53 -4.64 19.83 -6.08
CA PRO A 53 -3.39 19.14 -5.87
C PRO A 53 -3.42 18.27 -4.60
N GLU A 54 -4.17 18.67 -3.58
CA GLU A 54 -4.42 17.83 -2.40
C GLU A 54 -5.52 16.80 -2.67
N PRO A 55 -5.37 15.57 -2.14
CA PRO A 55 -6.36 14.53 -2.30
C PRO A 55 -7.63 14.83 -1.49
N GLY A 56 -8.79 14.50 -2.05
CA GLY A 56 -9.99 14.28 -1.24
C GLY A 56 -9.79 13.06 -0.35
N LEU A 57 -10.34 13.10 0.87
CA LEU A 57 -10.17 12.03 1.86
C LEU A 57 -11.50 11.71 2.54
N TYR A 58 -11.86 10.42 2.54
CA TYR A 58 -12.94 9.85 3.32
C TYR A 58 -12.39 8.70 4.17
N ARG A 59 -12.70 8.70 5.47
CA ARG A 59 -12.36 7.62 6.40
C ARG A 59 -13.52 7.37 7.34
N GLY A 60 -13.90 6.12 7.49
CA GLY A 60 -14.99 5.68 8.35
C GLY A 60 -14.59 4.47 9.18
N ILE A 61 -15.16 4.37 10.38
CA ILE A 61 -15.02 3.18 11.24
C ILE A 61 -16.07 2.10 10.93
N LEU A 62 -17.05 2.42 10.09
CA LEU A 62 -18.04 1.45 9.64
C LEU A 62 -17.39 0.49 8.63
N PRO A 63 -17.85 -0.77 8.62
CA PRO A 63 -17.51 -1.69 7.55
C PRO A 63 -17.89 -1.15 6.17
N ALA A 64 -17.05 -1.40 5.15
CA ALA A 64 -17.28 -0.88 3.81
C ALA A 64 -18.61 -1.35 3.19
N TRP A 65 -19.10 -2.54 3.54
CA TRP A 65 -20.36 -3.10 3.02
C TRP A 65 -21.62 -2.44 3.60
N SER A 66 -21.52 -1.77 4.75
CA SER A 66 -22.65 -1.13 5.42
C SER A 66 -22.59 0.40 5.38
N ASP A 67 -21.47 0.98 4.95
CA ASP A 67 -21.30 2.43 4.84
C ASP A 67 -21.98 3.00 3.59
N ARG A 68 -23.19 3.56 3.79
CA ARG A 68 -23.97 4.20 2.71
C ARG A 68 -23.31 5.46 2.16
N ASN A 69 -22.53 6.18 2.96
CA ASN A 69 -21.84 7.39 2.51
C ASN A 69 -20.71 7.00 1.57
N LEU A 70 -19.92 5.98 1.91
CA LEU A 70 -18.90 5.43 1.02
C LEU A 70 -19.50 5.02 -0.33
N VAL A 71 -20.62 4.27 -0.31
CA VAL A 71 -21.32 3.87 -1.55
C VAL A 71 -21.77 5.08 -2.36
N SER A 72 -22.35 6.10 -1.71
CA SER A 72 -22.78 7.34 -2.38
C SER A 72 -21.61 8.10 -3.00
N LEU A 73 -20.46 8.16 -2.31
CA LEU A 73 -19.25 8.83 -2.81
C LEU A 73 -18.68 8.09 -4.02
N CYS A 74 -18.55 6.76 -3.95
CA CYS A 74 -18.00 5.95 -5.03
C CYS A 74 -18.80 6.06 -6.34
N ARG A 75 -20.12 6.29 -6.25
CA ARG A 75 -21.04 6.51 -7.38
C ARG A 75 -20.87 7.85 -8.09
N GLN A 76 -20.28 8.83 -7.42
CA GLN A 76 -20.26 10.21 -7.91
C GLN A 76 -18.85 10.69 -8.22
N ILE A 77 -17.84 10.14 -7.56
CA ILE A 77 -16.46 10.55 -7.75
C ILE A 77 -15.87 9.82 -8.96
N ARG A 78 -15.31 10.61 -9.87
CA ARG A 78 -14.48 10.14 -10.98
C ARG A 78 -13.04 10.57 -10.75
N SER A 79 -12.08 9.64 -10.79
CA SER A 79 -10.67 9.94 -10.53
C SER A 79 -9.74 9.06 -11.36
N GLY A 80 -8.64 9.67 -11.82
CA GLY A 80 -7.55 8.98 -12.49
C GLY A 80 -6.52 8.39 -11.51
N LEU A 81 -6.49 8.84 -10.25
CA LEU A 81 -5.60 8.30 -9.23
C LEU A 81 -6.29 8.28 -7.87
N PHE A 82 -6.47 7.09 -7.31
CA PHE A 82 -7.08 6.92 -6.01
C PHE A 82 -6.56 5.68 -5.27
N LEU A 83 -6.66 5.74 -3.94
CA LEU A 83 -6.28 4.70 -3.00
C LEU A 83 -7.49 4.37 -2.12
N ALA A 84 -7.81 3.10 -1.97
CA ALA A 84 -8.88 2.61 -1.14
C ALA A 84 -8.38 1.48 -0.24
N HIS A 85 -8.88 1.46 1.00
CA HIS A 85 -8.42 0.53 2.01
C HIS A 85 -9.56 0.08 2.92
N VAL A 86 -9.59 -1.21 3.27
CA VAL A 86 -10.50 -1.78 4.27
C VAL A 86 -9.70 -2.44 5.36
N ARG A 87 -10.02 -2.08 6.61
CA ARG A 87 -9.24 -2.40 7.79
C ARG A 87 -9.76 -3.69 8.45
N ALA A 88 -8.83 -4.57 8.81
CA ALA A 88 -9.02 -5.58 9.84
C ALA A 88 -8.08 -5.23 10.99
N ALA A 89 -8.63 -4.70 12.08
CA ALA A 89 -7.85 -4.27 13.23
C ALA A 89 -7.31 -5.50 13.97
N THR A 90 -6.07 -5.88 13.66
CA THR A 90 -5.34 -6.93 14.40
C THR A 90 -4.70 -6.39 15.67
N SER A 91 -4.56 -5.07 15.78
CA SER A 91 -4.05 -4.35 16.95
C SER A 91 -4.55 -2.90 16.98
N GLY A 92 -4.60 -2.33 18.18
CA GLY A 92 -5.05 -0.96 18.43
C GLY A 92 -6.57 -0.76 18.34
N GLU A 93 -7.03 0.43 18.73
CA GLU A 93 -8.45 0.77 18.74
C GLU A 93 -9.03 0.98 17.33
N VAL A 94 -10.34 0.76 17.21
CA VAL A 94 -11.12 1.12 16.04
C VAL A 94 -11.43 2.62 16.11
N SER A 95 -10.68 3.41 15.35
CA SER A 95 -10.84 4.86 15.27
C SER A 95 -10.58 5.36 13.86
N THR A 96 -11.18 6.48 13.49
CA THR A 96 -10.96 7.12 12.18
C THR A 96 -9.48 7.48 11.98
N GLY A 97 -8.79 7.90 13.06
CA GLY A 97 -7.37 8.20 13.05
C GLY A 97 -6.48 6.99 12.74
N ASN A 98 -6.98 5.76 12.91
CA ASN A 98 -6.27 4.53 12.58
C ASN A 98 -6.69 3.93 11.22
N CYS A 99 -7.58 4.59 10.48
CA CYS A 99 -8.03 4.15 9.16
C CYS A 99 -7.18 4.78 8.05
N HIS A 100 -6.73 3.96 7.11
CA HIS A 100 -6.06 4.40 5.89
C HIS A 100 -7.06 4.90 4.83
N PRO A 101 -6.62 5.66 3.81
CA PRO A 101 -5.27 6.20 3.65
C PRO A 101 -4.98 7.39 4.59
N PHE A 102 -3.70 7.59 4.90
CA PHE A 102 -3.19 8.79 5.56
C PHE A 102 -2.86 9.85 4.50
N ALA A 103 -2.98 11.12 4.87
CA ALA A 103 -2.72 12.24 3.97
C ALA A 103 -1.92 13.34 4.66
N HIS A 104 -0.98 13.95 3.94
CA HIS A 104 -0.30 15.18 4.34
C HIS A 104 0.06 15.99 3.09
N GLY A 105 -0.47 17.22 2.98
CA GLY A 105 -0.36 18.00 1.75
C GLY A 105 -0.90 17.20 0.55
N ARG A 106 -0.04 16.97 -0.43
CA ARG A 106 -0.37 16.20 -1.65
C ARG A 106 -0.12 14.70 -1.52
N GLN A 107 0.37 14.24 -0.38
CA GLN A 107 0.83 12.86 -0.21
C GLN A 107 -0.31 12.00 0.33
N LEU A 108 -0.57 10.85 -0.31
CA LEU A 108 -1.39 9.76 0.22
C LEU A 108 -0.52 8.55 0.56
N PHE A 109 -0.89 7.85 1.63
CA PHE A 109 -0.23 6.61 2.02
C PHE A 109 -1.19 5.59 2.63
N MET A 110 -1.06 4.33 2.24
CA MET A 110 -1.72 3.21 2.89
C MET A 110 -0.80 2.02 3.08
N HIS A 111 -1.01 1.26 4.15
CA HIS A 111 -0.11 0.19 4.57
C HIS A 111 -0.90 -1.00 5.10
N ASN A 112 -0.63 -2.16 4.51
CA ASN A 112 -1.05 -3.46 5.00
C ASN A 112 0.20 -4.22 5.49
N GLY A 113 0.29 -4.41 6.79
CA GLY A 113 1.47 -4.96 7.43
C GLY A 113 1.47 -4.64 8.92
N GLN A 114 2.64 -4.72 9.53
CA GLN A 114 2.81 -4.51 10.96
C GLN A 114 4.28 -4.25 11.30
N ILE A 115 4.52 -3.49 12.37
CA ILE A 115 5.77 -3.56 13.14
C ILE A 115 5.57 -4.59 14.27
N GLY A 116 6.44 -5.59 14.36
CA GLY A 116 6.47 -6.53 15.48
C GLY A 116 6.69 -5.80 16.82
N ASP A 117 5.96 -6.20 17.85
CA ASP A 117 5.94 -5.58 19.18
C ASP A 117 5.87 -4.04 19.16
N TYR A 118 5.02 -3.50 18.26
CA TYR A 118 4.86 -2.06 18.14
C TYR A 118 4.54 -1.34 19.46
N PRO A 119 3.70 -1.87 20.39
CA PRO A 119 3.46 -1.20 21.67
C PRO A 119 4.72 -0.89 22.47
N ARG A 120 5.72 -1.79 22.46
CA ARG A 120 7.02 -1.56 23.10
C ARG A 120 7.84 -0.52 22.32
N LEU A 121 7.87 -0.62 21.00
CA LEU A 121 8.68 0.23 20.12
C LEU A 121 8.07 1.61 19.84
N ARG A 122 6.81 1.82 20.19
CA ARG A 122 6.01 2.98 19.77
C ARG A 122 6.70 4.30 20.06
N ARG A 123 7.27 4.46 21.25
CA ARG A 123 7.91 5.71 21.66
C ARG A 123 9.12 6.02 20.78
N GLU A 124 9.99 5.05 20.55
CA GLU A 124 11.19 5.21 19.73
C GLU A 124 10.84 5.40 18.25
N VAL A 125 9.82 4.71 17.73
CA VAL A 125 9.34 4.90 16.36
C VAL A 125 8.71 6.28 16.17
N GLU A 126 7.87 6.73 17.10
CA GLU A 126 7.27 8.06 17.03
C GLU A 126 8.32 9.18 17.21
N ALA A 127 9.42 8.94 17.91
CA ALA A 127 10.55 9.86 18.01
C ALA A 127 11.30 10.08 16.68
N MET A 128 11.04 9.24 15.66
CA MET A 128 11.57 9.45 14.31
C MET A 128 10.77 10.50 13.51
N ILE A 129 9.58 10.90 14.00
CA ILE A 129 8.74 11.91 13.37
C ILE A 129 9.31 13.29 13.73
N PRO A 130 9.66 14.15 12.75
CA PRO A 130 10.13 15.49 13.04
C PRO A 130 9.09 16.33 13.78
N ASP A 131 9.54 17.25 14.64
CA ASP A 131 8.67 18.14 15.42
C ASP A 131 7.64 18.89 14.54
N ALA A 132 8.06 19.33 13.34
CA ALA A 132 7.19 20.03 12.39
C ALA A 132 6.02 19.16 11.86
N LEU A 133 6.14 17.83 11.91
CA LEU A 133 5.12 16.88 11.47
C LEU A 133 4.42 16.19 12.64
N TYR A 134 4.93 16.30 13.87
CA TYR A 134 4.37 15.58 15.02
C TYR A 134 2.93 16.00 15.34
N GLY A 135 2.57 17.26 15.08
CA GLY A 135 1.19 17.75 15.21
C GLY A 135 0.18 17.08 14.25
N GLU A 136 0.66 16.43 13.20
CA GLU A 136 -0.15 15.70 12.22
C GLU A 136 -0.44 14.26 12.64
N ARG A 137 0.21 13.76 13.69
CA ARG A 137 -0.05 12.43 14.26
C ARG A 137 -1.42 12.40 14.93
N ARG A 138 -2.43 11.80 14.30
CA ARG A 138 -3.81 11.74 14.84
C ARG A 138 -4.18 10.37 15.40
N GLY A 139 -3.67 9.32 14.79
CA GLY A 139 -3.87 7.93 15.19
C GLY A 139 -2.79 7.44 16.15
N THR A 140 -2.88 6.14 16.44
CA THR A 140 -1.95 5.42 17.30
C THR A 140 -1.34 4.20 16.61
N CYS A 141 -1.67 3.95 15.34
CA CYS A 141 -1.15 2.80 14.58
C CYS A 141 0.30 3.03 14.12
N ASP A 142 1.02 1.95 13.87
CA ASP A 142 2.36 1.96 13.28
C ASP A 142 2.41 2.64 11.90
N SER A 143 1.36 2.47 11.13
CA SER A 143 1.29 2.85 9.73
C SER A 143 1.42 4.36 9.51
N GLU A 144 0.73 5.16 10.33
CA GLU A 144 0.87 6.62 10.27
C GLU A 144 2.20 7.09 10.85
N ALA A 145 2.77 6.39 11.83
CA ALA A 145 4.11 6.70 12.33
C ALA A 145 5.18 6.47 11.24
N ILE A 146 5.10 5.35 10.50
CA ILE A 146 5.95 5.07 9.34
C ILE A 146 5.81 6.17 8.28
N PHE A 147 4.57 6.58 7.98
CA PHE A 147 4.30 7.61 6.97
C PHE A 147 4.93 8.95 7.34
N LEU A 148 4.68 9.45 8.56
CA LEU A 148 5.18 10.75 9.00
C LEU A 148 6.71 10.76 9.16
N ALA A 149 7.30 9.66 9.64
CA ALA A 149 8.75 9.51 9.69
C ALA A 149 9.38 9.50 8.29
N ALA A 150 8.74 8.83 7.32
CA ALA A 150 9.21 8.83 5.93
C ALA A 150 9.06 10.19 5.25
N LEU A 151 7.99 10.96 5.53
CA LEU A 151 7.86 12.34 5.07
C LEU A 151 9.01 13.20 5.60
N GLY A 152 9.35 13.06 6.88
CA GLY A 152 10.51 13.71 7.49
C GLY A 152 11.86 13.38 6.84
N ARG A 153 11.92 12.27 6.09
CA ARG A 153 13.10 11.80 5.35
C ARG A 153 13.03 12.09 3.84
N GLY A 154 12.07 12.92 3.42
CA GLY A 154 11.95 13.35 2.03
C GLY A 154 11.27 12.33 1.12
N SER A 155 10.29 11.57 1.63
CA SER A 155 9.51 10.65 0.80
C SER A 155 8.77 11.33 -0.35
N GLU A 156 8.60 12.66 -0.31
CA GLU A 156 8.05 13.45 -1.41
C GLU A 156 8.99 13.50 -2.64
N ILE A 157 10.30 13.41 -2.40
CA ILE A 157 11.33 13.47 -3.45
C ILE A 157 11.76 12.04 -3.83
N ASP A 158 12.15 11.24 -2.83
CA ASP A 158 12.56 9.85 -3.00
C ASP A 158 11.80 8.93 -2.03
N PRO A 159 10.57 8.50 -2.40
CA PRO A 159 9.78 7.59 -1.57
C PRO A 159 10.54 6.30 -1.21
N ALA A 160 11.26 5.72 -2.17
CA ALA A 160 11.94 4.44 -1.96
C ALA A 160 13.10 4.57 -0.97
N GLY A 161 13.92 5.61 -1.10
CA GLY A 161 14.99 5.90 -0.12
C GLY A 161 14.44 6.22 1.26
N ALA A 162 13.41 7.06 1.35
CA ALA A 162 12.82 7.50 2.61
C ALA A 162 12.18 6.34 3.39
N TYR A 163 11.37 5.49 2.73
CA TYR A 163 10.81 4.32 3.39
C TYR A 163 11.88 3.29 3.75
N ALA A 164 12.86 3.02 2.87
CA ALA A 164 13.94 2.09 3.20
C ALA A 164 14.73 2.53 4.44
N ALA A 165 15.07 3.83 4.53
CA ALA A 165 15.73 4.37 5.71
C ALA A 165 14.86 4.25 6.96
N THR A 166 13.57 4.59 6.85
CA THR A 166 12.62 4.48 7.97
C THR A 166 12.53 3.05 8.49
N LEU A 167 12.32 2.09 7.58
CA LEU A 167 12.18 0.67 7.94
C LEU A 167 13.48 0.10 8.52
N ARG A 168 14.65 0.49 7.99
CA ARG A 168 15.95 0.09 8.52
C ARG A 168 16.13 0.51 9.98
N ASP A 169 15.77 1.75 10.31
CA ASP A 169 15.94 2.24 11.68
C ASP A 169 14.93 1.60 12.63
N ILE A 170 13.70 1.32 12.17
CA ILE A 170 12.73 0.53 12.95
C ILE A 170 13.26 -0.89 13.20
N LEU A 171 13.88 -1.53 12.20
CA LEU A 171 14.48 -2.86 12.35
C LEU A 171 15.64 -2.86 13.35
N ALA A 172 16.44 -1.79 13.41
CA ALA A 172 17.53 -1.66 14.37
C ALA A 172 17.03 -1.57 15.83
N LEU A 173 15.80 -1.12 16.05
CA LEU A 173 15.15 -1.13 17.37
C LEU A 173 14.55 -2.49 17.74
N ASN A 174 14.39 -3.37 16.75
CA ASN A 174 13.61 -4.58 16.90
C ASN A 174 14.40 -5.71 17.56
N GLY A 175 13.73 -6.49 18.41
CA GLY A 175 14.36 -7.40 19.38
C GLY A 175 14.73 -8.79 18.86
N GLY A 176 14.38 -9.14 17.62
CA GLY A 176 14.68 -10.46 17.07
C GLY A 176 13.76 -10.91 15.92
N PRO A 177 13.94 -12.15 15.43
CA PRO A 177 13.25 -12.67 14.25
C PRO A 177 11.74 -12.93 14.44
N ASP A 178 11.27 -13.10 15.68
CA ASP A 178 9.85 -13.34 15.98
C ASP A 178 8.97 -12.09 15.83
N GLU A 179 9.60 -10.90 15.81
CA GLU A 179 8.91 -9.62 15.71
C GLU A 179 8.94 -9.08 14.28
N ALA A 180 8.42 -9.84 13.32
CA ALA A 180 8.55 -9.48 11.91
C ALA A 180 7.99 -8.09 11.56
N LEU A 181 8.78 -7.28 10.84
CA LEU A 181 8.30 -6.08 10.15
C LEU A 181 7.80 -6.49 8.77
N ARG A 182 6.54 -6.18 8.48
CA ARG A 182 5.89 -6.49 7.20
C ARG A 182 5.37 -5.21 6.59
N PHE A 183 5.67 -4.99 5.31
CA PHE A 183 5.43 -3.73 4.61
C PHE A 183 4.91 -3.98 3.19
N ALA A 184 3.60 -4.12 3.06
CA ALA A 184 2.93 -3.96 1.78
C ALA A 184 2.20 -2.61 1.78
N ALA A 185 2.71 -1.64 1.03
CA ALA A 185 2.24 -0.26 1.13
C ALA A 185 2.08 0.39 -0.24
N VAL A 186 1.23 1.41 -0.32
CA VAL A 186 1.11 2.28 -1.49
C VAL A 186 1.25 3.73 -1.05
N HIS A 187 2.11 4.47 -1.74
CA HIS A 187 2.29 5.91 -1.58
C HIS A 187 2.02 6.61 -2.92
N SER A 188 1.46 7.81 -2.88
CA SER A 188 1.28 8.63 -4.09
C SER A 188 1.25 10.12 -3.77
N ASP A 189 1.76 10.94 -4.68
CA ASP A 189 1.72 12.41 -4.66
C ASP A 189 0.65 13.02 -5.60
N GLY A 190 -0.17 12.16 -6.23
CA GLY A 190 -1.17 12.53 -7.23
C GLY A 190 -0.70 12.43 -8.68
N GLU A 191 0.60 12.25 -8.91
CA GLU A 191 1.19 12.08 -10.25
C GLU A 191 1.92 10.74 -10.38
N ARG A 192 2.60 10.33 -9.32
CA ARG A 192 3.34 9.07 -9.20
C ARG A 192 2.69 8.17 -8.17
N LEU A 193 2.79 6.87 -8.36
CA LEU A 193 2.34 5.85 -7.41
C LEU A 193 3.46 4.85 -7.17
N PHE A 194 3.72 4.55 -5.90
CA PHE A 194 4.75 3.62 -5.45
C PHE A 194 4.09 2.51 -4.64
N ALA A 195 4.20 1.27 -5.10
CA ALA A 195 3.69 0.09 -4.41
C ALA A 195 4.85 -0.78 -3.92
N PHE A 196 5.00 -0.89 -2.60
CA PHE A 196 6.07 -1.60 -1.92
C PHE A 196 5.60 -2.99 -1.49
N ARG A 197 6.46 -4.00 -1.62
CA ARG A 197 6.22 -5.33 -1.05
C ARG A 197 7.49 -5.89 -0.41
N TRP A 198 7.58 -5.83 0.91
CA TRP A 198 8.76 -6.26 1.67
C TRP A 198 8.42 -6.78 3.07
N ALA A 199 9.23 -7.69 3.60
CA ALA A 199 9.17 -8.11 4.99
C ALA A 199 10.52 -8.64 5.50
N SER A 200 10.79 -8.47 6.80
CA SER A 200 12.03 -8.90 7.43
C SER A 200 12.16 -10.42 7.58
N ASP A 201 11.03 -11.13 7.61
CA ASP A 201 10.92 -12.59 7.72
C ASP A 201 10.77 -13.28 6.35
N GLY A 202 10.85 -12.51 5.25
CA GLY A 202 10.62 -13.03 3.90
C GLY A 202 9.16 -13.38 3.59
N GLN A 203 8.20 -13.02 4.45
CA GLN A 203 6.78 -13.32 4.30
C GLN A 203 5.93 -12.04 4.19
N PRO A 204 6.15 -11.20 3.17
CA PRO A 204 5.36 -9.98 3.00
C PRO A 204 3.90 -10.31 2.65
N PRO A 205 2.95 -9.46 3.09
CA PRO A 205 1.57 -9.55 2.64
C PRO A 205 1.49 -9.56 1.11
N SER A 206 0.45 -10.22 0.59
CA SER A 206 0.23 -10.29 -0.85
C SER A 206 -0.05 -8.90 -1.44
N LEU A 207 0.48 -8.69 -2.64
CA LEU A 207 0.28 -7.49 -3.43
C LEU A 207 0.47 -7.85 -4.90
N TYR A 208 -0.48 -7.45 -5.73
CA TYR A 208 -0.54 -7.74 -7.15
C TYR A 208 -0.66 -6.45 -7.93
N ALA A 209 -0.19 -6.48 -9.18
CA ALA A 209 -0.41 -5.43 -10.15
C ALA A 209 -1.14 -6.00 -11.38
N LYS A 210 -1.99 -5.18 -12.00
CA LYS A 210 -2.56 -5.44 -13.32
C LYS A 210 -2.34 -4.21 -14.19
N LEU A 211 -1.77 -4.43 -15.36
CA LEU A 211 -1.65 -3.41 -16.40
C LEU A 211 -2.79 -3.61 -17.40
N ASP A 212 -3.55 -2.55 -17.64
CA ASP A 212 -4.64 -2.52 -18.60
C ASP A 212 -4.55 -1.25 -19.45
N GLY A 213 -3.98 -1.40 -20.64
CA GLY A 213 -3.58 -0.26 -21.47
C GLY A 213 -2.58 0.63 -20.74
N SER A 214 -2.93 1.91 -20.56
CA SER A 214 -2.17 2.90 -19.79
C SER A 214 -2.57 2.97 -18.31
N SER A 215 -3.52 2.12 -17.88
CA SER A 215 -3.97 2.07 -16.50
C SER A 215 -3.21 1.01 -15.71
N VAL A 216 -2.91 1.31 -14.46
CA VAL A 216 -2.27 0.40 -13.51
C VAL A 216 -3.16 0.25 -12.30
N LEU A 217 -3.49 -1.00 -11.98
CA LEU A 217 -4.13 -1.37 -10.73
C LEU A 217 -3.11 -2.04 -9.82
N VAL A 218 -3.17 -1.71 -8.53
CA VAL A 218 -2.44 -2.42 -7.48
C VAL A 218 -3.45 -2.87 -6.44
N ALA A 219 -3.45 -4.14 -6.04
CA ALA A 219 -4.37 -4.64 -5.03
C ALA A 219 -3.74 -5.73 -4.17
N SER A 220 -4.25 -5.90 -2.94
CA SER A 220 -3.82 -7.01 -2.09
C SER A 220 -4.18 -8.37 -2.67
N GLU A 221 -5.28 -8.46 -3.42
CA GLU A 221 -5.77 -9.67 -4.06
C GLU A 221 -6.34 -9.32 -5.43
N PRO A 222 -6.23 -10.22 -6.43
CA PRO A 222 -6.88 -10.04 -7.71
C PRO A 222 -8.40 -9.80 -7.56
N CYS A 223 -8.88 -8.72 -8.18
CA CYS A 223 -10.30 -8.38 -8.27
C CYS A 223 -10.73 -8.19 -9.72
N GLY A 224 -12.04 -8.28 -9.99
CA GLY A 224 -12.57 -8.26 -11.35
C GLY A 224 -13.16 -9.60 -11.78
N CYS A 225 -13.95 -9.56 -12.86
CA CYS A 225 -14.50 -10.76 -13.50
C CYS A 225 -13.43 -11.58 -14.25
N ASP A 226 -12.35 -10.93 -14.66
CA ASP A 226 -11.19 -11.58 -15.27
C ASP A 226 -9.95 -11.44 -14.38
N PRO A 227 -9.63 -12.47 -13.57
CA PRO A 227 -8.39 -12.51 -12.81
C PRO A 227 -7.17 -12.67 -13.71
N SER A 228 -7.34 -13.02 -15.00
CA SER A 228 -6.24 -13.04 -15.95
C SER A 228 -5.66 -11.62 -16.10
N GLY A 229 -4.33 -11.53 -16.10
CA GLY A 229 -3.59 -10.27 -16.16
C GLY A 229 -3.12 -9.71 -14.81
N TRP A 230 -3.61 -10.20 -13.68
CA TRP A 230 -3.00 -9.89 -12.38
C TRP A 230 -1.69 -10.65 -12.20
N GLN A 231 -0.65 -9.95 -11.75
CA GLN A 231 0.67 -10.51 -11.51
C GLN A 231 1.14 -10.15 -10.10
N PRO A 232 1.70 -11.11 -9.34
CA PRO A 232 2.23 -10.81 -8.02
C PRO A 232 3.42 -9.86 -8.15
N ILE A 233 3.41 -8.77 -7.38
CA ILE A 233 4.58 -7.91 -7.22
C ILE A 233 5.62 -8.74 -6.45
N PRO A 234 6.87 -8.92 -6.94
CA PRO A 234 7.85 -9.74 -6.24
C PRO A 234 8.18 -9.23 -4.83
N PRO A 235 8.42 -10.09 -3.83
CA PRO A 235 9.00 -9.68 -2.55
C PRO A 235 10.32 -8.93 -2.75
N GLY A 236 10.59 -7.92 -1.92
CA GLY A 236 11.82 -7.13 -2.02
C GLY A 236 11.82 -6.16 -3.19
N SER A 237 10.65 -5.66 -3.59
CA SER A 237 10.52 -4.74 -4.71
C SER A 237 9.60 -3.57 -4.42
N VAL A 238 9.79 -2.51 -5.21
CA VAL A 238 8.88 -1.39 -5.35
C VAL A 238 8.47 -1.27 -6.81
N LEU A 239 7.17 -1.23 -7.06
CA LEU A 239 6.60 -0.87 -8.36
C LEU A 239 6.36 0.64 -8.37
N GLU A 240 6.99 1.34 -9.29
CA GLU A 240 6.76 2.76 -9.54
C GLU A 240 5.89 2.91 -10.79
N VAL A 241 4.85 3.73 -10.68
CA VAL A 241 3.96 4.10 -11.78
C VAL A 241 4.06 5.61 -11.96
N ALA A 242 4.42 6.03 -13.16
CA ALA A 242 4.51 7.43 -13.57
C ALA A 242 4.28 7.51 -15.09
N ASP A 243 3.60 8.54 -15.56
CA ASP A 243 3.36 8.78 -17.00
C ASP A 243 2.73 7.59 -17.75
N GLY A 244 1.88 6.82 -17.06
CA GLY A 244 1.25 5.60 -17.62
C GLY A 244 2.21 4.42 -17.80
N GLU A 245 3.47 4.54 -17.38
CA GLU A 245 4.44 3.44 -17.35
C GLU A 245 4.57 2.86 -15.94
N ALA A 246 4.75 1.54 -15.86
CA ALA A 246 5.08 0.85 -14.63
C ALA A 246 6.52 0.31 -14.69
N ARG A 247 7.31 0.53 -13.64
CA ARG A 247 8.70 0.12 -13.53
C ARG A 247 8.95 -0.57 -12.20
N LEU A 248 9.47 -1.80 -12.25
CA LEU A 248 9.81 -2.55 -11.05
C LEU A 248 11.27 -2.29 -10.66
N ARG A 249 11.52 -1.96 -9.40
CA ARG A 249 12.86 -1.75 -8.84
C ARG A 249 13.05 -2.62 -7.60
N ARG A 250 14.29 -2.97 -7.30
CA ARG A 250 14.64 -3.62 -6.03
C ARG A 250 14.37 -2.65 -4.87
N PHE A 251 13.76 -3.15 -3.81
CA PHE A 251 13.53 -2.43 -2.57
C PHE A 251 13.97 -3.31 -1.40
N ASP A 252 15.04 -2.91 -0.73
CA ASP A 252 15.64 -3.67 0.35
C ASP A 252 16.18 -2.71 1.41
N PRO A 253 15.43 -2.48 2.51
CA PRO A 253 15.85 -1.64 3.64
C PRO A 253 17.18 -2.06 4.27
N LEU A 254 17.57 -3.33 4.14
CA LEU A 254 18.80 -3.88 4.73
C LEU A 254 19.98 -3.89 3.75
N GLY A 255 19.75 -3.60 2.46
CA GLY A 255 20.78 -3.55 1.43
C GLY A 255 21.25 -2.13 1.11
N ALA A 256 22.44 -1.99 0.53
CA ALA A 256 22.88 -0.71 -0.06
C ALA A 256 21.98 -0.37 -1.26
N HIS A 257 21.42 0.85 -1.29
CA HIS A 257 20.64 1.34 -2.42
C HIS A 257 21.47 1.28 -3.71
N ALA A 258 21.13 0.38 -4.62
CA ALA A 258 21.68 0.41 -5.96
C ALA A 258 21.07 1.61 -6.71
N GLN A 259 21.92 2.41 -7.34
CA GLN A 259 21.52 3.44 -8.30
C GLN A 259 20.58 2.86 -9.37
N PRO A 260 19.76 3.69 -10.03
CA PRO A 260 18.84 3.23 -11.07
C PRO A 260 19.60 2.55 -12.21
N SER A 261 19.70 1.23 -12.14
CA SER A 261 19.98 0.37 -13.29
C SER A 261 18.77 0.45 -14.21
N ALA A 262 18.99 0.37 -15.53
CA ALA A 262 17.94 0.32 -16.54
C ALA A 262 16.90 -0.73 -16.12
N ALA A 263 15.76 -0.24 -15.60
CA ALA A 263 14.72 -1.10 -15.06
C ALA A 263 14.15 -1.93 -16.21
N PRO A 264 13.90 -3.23 -16.01
CA PRO A 264 13.11 -3.98 -16.98
C PRO A 264 11.75 -3.29 -17.10
N ARG A 265 11.41 -2.82 -18.31
CA ARG A 265 10.04 -2.40 -18.62
C ARG A 265 9.14 -3.60 -18.34
N VAL A 266 7.98 -3.37 -17.72
CA VAL A 266 7.04 -4.44 -17.34
C VAL A 266 6.52 -5.23 -18.57
N SER A 267 6.79 -4.78 -19.81
CA SER A 267 6.66 -5.58 -21.03
C SER A 267 7.50 -6.87 -21.02
N ALA A 268 8.47 -7.02 -20.12
CA ALA A 268 9.35 -8.18 -19.99
C ALA A 268 8.93 -9.19 -18.89
N LEU A 269 7.72 -9.11 -18.32
CA LEU A 269 7.21 -10.14 -17.39
C LEU A 269 6.84 -11.48 -18.06
N ARG A 270 7.05 -11.64 -19.38
CA ARG A 270 6.87 -12.92 -20.07
C ARG A 270 8.08 -13.87 -19.98
N ASP A 271 9.31 -13.37 -19.79
CA ASP A 271 10.51 -14.21 -19.99
C ASP A 271 11.40 -14.41 -18.75
N THR A 272 11.15 -13.76 -17.62
CA THR A 272 12.04 -13.87 -16.42
C THR A 272 11.64 -14.96 -15.43
N VAL A 273 10.54 -15.71 -15.67
CA VAL A 273 10.12 -16.83 -14.81
C VAL A 273 10.67 -18.19 -15.29
N ALA A 274 11.20 -18.28 -16.51
CA ALA A 274 11.73 -19.55 -17.05
C ALA A 274 13.14 -19.93 -16.54
N THR A 275 13.95 -18.97 -16.06
CA THR A 275 15.35 -19.22 -15.70
C THR A 275 15.62 -19.42 -14.20
N ALA A 276 14.70 -19.02 -13.30
CA ALA A 276 14.86 -19.24 -11.86
C ALA A 276 14.28 -20.58 -11.35
N ALA A 277 13.49 -21.28 -12.19
CA ALA A 277 12.96 -22.62 -11.90
C ALA A 277 13.87 -23.74 -12.45
N ALA A 278 14.71 -23.48 -13.45
CA ALA A 278 15.58 -24.48 -14.07
C ALA A 278 16.85 -24.80 -13.25
N THR A 279 17.28 -23.91 -12.34
CA THR A 279 18.50 -24.12 -11.53
C THR A 279 18.25 -24.80 -10.18
N ARG A 280 16.99 -25.13 -9.84
CA ARG A 280 16.66 -25.88 -8.61
C ARG A 280 16.31 -27.35 -8.80
N ASN A 281 16.29 -27.84 -10.04
CA ASN A 281 16.13 -29.27 -10.37
C ASN A 281 17.42 -29.90 -10.95
N ALA A 282 18.56 -29.22 -10.80
CA ALA A 282 19.86 -29.72 -11.20
C ALA A 282 20.91 -29.37 -10.12
N ALA A 283 20.68 -29.83 -8.90
CA ALA A 283 21.68 -30.02 -7.84
C ALA A 283 21.14 -31.02 -6.82
#